data_AF-A0AAE9KYX9-F1
#
_entry.id   AF-A0AAE9KYX9-F1
#
_cell.length_a   1.000
_cell.length_b   1.000
_cell.length_c   1.000
_cell.angle_alpha   90.00
_cell.angle_beta   90.00
_cell.angle_gamma   90.00
#
_symmetry.space_group_name_H-M   'P 1'
#
loop_
_entity.id
_entity.type
_entity.pdbx_description
1 polymer ?
#
loop_
_entity_poly.entity_id
_entity_poly.type
_entity_poly.pdbx_seq_one_letter_code
_entity_poly.pdbx_strand_id
1 'polypeptide(L)'
;MSQFSTQFPVSKKMSREAFINEFVNWRSSSRNSRIEESFYSENQNIFIEKNNHASFDINEKEQILYTSVQTEKYSAVYIQYIEKEKNISFITDISLVDEEGSNYNWLSFQIRNSAHTAGTRLPPINKPKFINQVIENNFGGELFLQVQNKPHYLTESDIQLAADLISGKLNCYIPIVYISLDSNNRYTLLSNDELDKLAQELAGMAHVVIEPSREFSLQLSELTNNKSVFNGYIGIYWAEGNGRNIVFSYRDCNCERIRDTIVTSVSQRRLLEICTGNSINNQYAIWQRNDKETADELLGVASDETERAINKQKKLEQDLDFAQQKLNDAEREIERLKEELKISNKSHISNNQNAVILHCEEVDLYSNEIHDLIISILEGTKNMNEGMDRRMHVLNSILKLNPSRGSGKKLKKKLNKF
;
A
#
# COMPACT_ATOMS: atom_id res chain seq x y z
N MET A 1 22.21 20.45 -30.25
CA MET A 1 22.58 19.85 -28.96
C MET A 1 22.32 18.36 -29.00
N SER A 2 23.19 17.54 -28.39
CA SER A 2 23.07 16.07 -28.33
C SER A 2 22.20 15.57 -27.15
N GLN A 3 21.80 16.48 -26.26
CA GLN A 3 20.93 16.23 -25.13
C GLN A 3 19.99 17.43 -24.94
N PHE A 4 18.77 17.15 -24.48
CA PHE A 4 17.81 18.13 -23.99
C PHE A 4 17.38 17.71 -22.59
N SER A 5 17.25 18.66 -21.66
CA SER A 5 16.58 18.39 -20.39
C SER A 5 15.88 19.63 -19.85
N THR A 6 14.76 19.41 -19.17
CA THR A 6 14.07 20.44 -18.39
C THR A 6 13.36 19.82 -17.19
N GLN A 7 13.16 20.61 -16.14
CA GLN A 7 12.34 20.25 -14.99
C GLN A 7 11.57 21.47 -14.52
N PHE A 8 10.32 21.28 -14.16
CA PHE A 8 9.45 22.38 -13.73
C PHE A 8 8.33 21.86 -12.81
N PRO A 9 7.79 22.73 -11.96
CA PRO A 9 6.65 22.36 -11.12
C PRO A 9 5.39 22.19 -11.95
N VAL A 10 4.62 21.16 -11.63
CA VAL A 10 3.29 20.87 -12.17
C VAL A 10 2.25 20.86 -11.04
N SER A 11 1.01 21.20 -11.35
CA SER A 11 -0.09 21.25 -10.39
C SER A 11 -0.34 19.87 -9.76
N LYS A 12 -0.79 19.83 -8.49
CA LYS A 12 -1.26 18.59 -7.84
C LYS A 12 -2.42 17.91 -8.57
N LYS A 13 -3.11 18.61 -9.47
CA LYS A 13 -4.09 18.02 -10.39
C LYS A 13 -3.47 16.97 -11.30
N MET A 14 -2.17 17.07 -11.59
CA MET A 14 -1.42 16.08 -12.33
C MET A 14 -1.11 14.89 -11.44
N SER A 15 -2.10 14.01 -11.28
CA SER A 15 -1.92 12.73 -10.61
C SER A 15 -1.03 11.81 -11.46
N ARG A 16 -0.58 10.71 -10.84
CA ARG A 16 0.11 9.62 -11.56
C ARG A 16 -0.67 9.14 -12.78
N GLU A 17 -1.97 8.92 -12.64
CA GLU A 17 -2.84 8.45 -13.72
C GLU A 17 -2.94 9.49 -14.83
N ALA A 18 -3.12 10.77 -14.48
CA ALA A 18 -3.11 11.85 -15.45
C ALA A 18 -1.78 11.91 -16.21
N PHE A 19 -0.65 11.82 -15.51
CA PHE A 19 0.68 11.80 -16.14
C PHE A 19 0.86 10.64 -17.12
N ILE A 20 0.44 9.44 -16.75
CA ILE A 20 0.54 8.26 -17.62
C ILE A 20 -0.36 8.46 -18.85
N ASN A 21 -1.58 8.97 -18.68
CA ASN A 21 -2.48 9.27 -19.80
C ASN A 21 -1.88 10.32 -20.74
N GLU A 22 -1.28 11.39 -20.21
CA GLU A 22 -0.57 12.38 -21.02
C GLU A 22 0.58 11.76 -21.82
N PHE A 23 1.34 10.84 -21.20
CA PHE A 23 2.44 10.13 -21.87
C PHE A 23 1.92 9.25 -23.01
N VAL A 24 0.87 8.47 -22.77
CA VAL A 24 0.25 7.60 -23.77
C VAL A 24 -0.30 8.44 -24.92
N ASN A 25 -1.07 9.48 -24.64
CA ASN A 25 -1.61 10.40 -25.65
C ASN A 25 -0.50 11.02 -26.52
N TRP A 26 0.61 11.42 -25.89
CA TRP A 26 1.74 11.97 -26.60
C TRP A 26 2.40 10.95 -27.54
N ARG A 27 2.58 9.70 -27.07
CA ARG A 27 3.19 8.64 -27.89
C ARG A 27 2.25 8.17 -29.00
N SER A 28 0.99 7.93 -28.71
CA SER A 28 0.01 7.47 -29.70
C SER A 28 -0.29 8.52 -30.78
N SER A 29 -0.16 9.81 -30.47
CA SER A 29 -0.26 10.90 -31.46
C SER A 29 1.03 11.16 -32.25
N SER A 30 2.15 10.56 -31.84
CA SER A 30 3.44 10.76 -32.50
C SER A 30 3.53 9.95 -33.79
N ARG A 31 3.81 10.62 -34.91
CA ARG A 31 4.06 9.95 -36.20
C ARG A 31 5.24 8.96 -36.18
N ASN A 32 6.15 9.14 -35.21
CA ASN A 32 7.37 8.36 -35.10
C ASN A 32 7.30 7.26 -34.03
N SER A 33 6.25 7.25 -33.19
CA SER A 33 6.03 6.14 -32.26
C SER A 33 5.06 5.14 -32.88
N ARG A 34 5.27 3.85 -32.62
CA ARG A 34 4.26 2.82 -32.94
C ARG A 34 3.51 2.31 -31.70
N ILE A 35 3.47 3.09 -30.63
CA ILE A 35 2.67 2.75 -29.45
C ILE A 35 1.21 2.98 -29.78
N GLU A 36 0.51 1.90 -30.12
CA GLU A 36 -0.93 1.90 -30.26
C GLU A 36 -1.60 2.05 -28.89
N GLU A 37 -2.79 2.64 -28.87
CA GLU A 37 -3.60 2.82 -27.66
C GLU A 37 -4.00 1.47 -27.02
N SER A 38 -4.04 0.41 -27.85
CA SER A 38 -4.21 -1.00 -27.44
C SER A 38 -3.11 -1.47 -26.49
N PHE A 39 -1.84 -1.09 -26.72
CA PHE A 39 -0.72 -1.48 -25.85
C PHE A 39 -0.94 -0.99 -24.42
N TYR A 40 -1.41 0.24 -24.26
CA TYR A 40 -1.72 0.76 -22.92
C TYR A 40 -2.91 0.02 -22.30
N SER A 41 -3.97 -0.22 -23.08
CA SER A 41 -5.17 -0.91 -22.60
C SER A 41 -4.87 -2.34 -22.12
N GLU A 42 -4.02 -3.08 -22.84
CA GLU A 42 -3.59 -4.44 -22.49
C GLU A 42 -2.69 -4.46 -21.25
N ASN A 43 -1.88 -3.42 -21.05
CA ASN A 43 -0.90 -3.32 -19.96
C ASN A 43 -1.32 -2.36 -18.84
N GLN A 44 -2.59 -1.94 -18.83
CA GLN A 44 -3.09 -0.88 -17.93
C GLN A 44 -2.84 -1.22 -16.45
N ASN A 45 -3.02 -2.50 -16.09
CA ASN A 45 -2.82 -2.99 -14.73
C ASN A 45 -1.39 -2.72 -14.23
N ILE A 46 -0.38 -2.83 -15.09
CA ILE A 46 1.03 -2.63 -14.73
C ILE A 46 1.32 -1.14 -14.48
N PHE A 47 0.72 -0.26 -15.27
CA PHE A 47 0.85 1.18 -15.10
C PHE A 47 0.09 1.70 -13.88
N ILE A 48 -1.01 1.05 -13.48
CA ILE A 48 -1.78 1.40 -12.27
C ILE A 48 -1.12 0.82 -11.01
N GLU A 49 -0.41 -0.30 -11.12
CA GLU A 49 0.24 -0.94 -9.98
C GLU A 49 1.24 0.02 -9.30
N LYS A 50 1.10 0.12 -7.99
CA LYS A 50 2.00 0.91 -7.13
C LYS A 50 3.19 0.05 -6.78
N ASN A 51 4.36 0.66 -6.66
CA ASN A 51 5.59 -0.06 -6.33
C ASN A 51 5.88 -1.17 -7.33
N ASN A 52 6.02 -0.79 -8.60
CA ASN A 52 6.27 -1.74 -9.67
C ASN A 52 7.50 -1.34 -10.49
N HIS A 53 8.21 -2.32 -11.02
CA HIS A 53 9.27 -2.14 -12.00
C HIS A 53 9.05 -3.12 -13.15
N ALA A 54 8.83 -2.59 -14.35
CA ALA A 54 8.50 -3.39 -15.53
C ALA A 54 9.33 -2.96 -16.74
N SER A 55 9.70 -3.93 -17.58
CA SER A 55 10.31 -3.71 -18.89
C SER A 55 9.40 -4.27 -19.96
N PHE A 56 9.14 -3.49 -20.99
CA PHE A 56 8.31 -3.86 -22.13
C PHE A 56 9.10 -3.67 -23.41
N ASP A 57 9.21 -4.74 -24.20
CA ASP A 57 9.63 -4.62 -25.58
C ASP A 57 8.37 -4.47 -26.44
N ILE A 58 8.13 -3.27 -26.97
CA ILE A 58 6.97 -3.00 -27.84
C ILE A 58 7.18 -3.67 -29.20
N ASN A 59 8.42 -3.62 -29.68
CA ASN A 59 8.89 -4.32 -30.88
C ASN A 59 10.42 -4.43 -30.82
N GLU A 60 11.05 -4.95 -31.89
CA GLU A 60 12.51 -5.10 -31.98
C GLU A 60 13.32 -3.78 -31.80
N LYS A 61 12.66 -2.62 -31.90
CA LYS A 61 13.28 -1.30 -31.88
C LYS A 61 12.87 -0.44 -30.68
N GLU A 62 11.68 -0.64 -30.13
CA GLU A 62 11.11 0.22 -29.09
C GLU A 62 10.96 -0.54 -27.76
N GLN A 63 11.47 0.05 -26.68
CA GLN A 63 11.41 -0.50 -25.33
C GLN A 63 10.94 0.57 -24.33
N ILE A 64 10.11 0.17 -23.36
CA ILE A 64 9.72 0.99 -22.21
C ILE A 64 10.23 0.33 -20.94
N LEU A 65 10.93 1.10 -20.11
CA LEU A 65 11.21 0.77 -18.73
C LEU A 65 10.33 1.65 -17.85
N TYR A 66 9.51 1.02 -17.01
CA TYR A 66 8.59 1.66 -16.10
C TYR A 66 9.03 1.40 -14.67
N THR A 67 8.98 2.43 -13.83
CA THR A 67 9.16 2.27 -12.39
C THR A 67 8.21 3.18 -11.66
N SER A 68 7.44 2.62 -10.73
CA SER A 68 6.60 3.36 -9.80
C SER A 68 7.04 3.07 -8.38
N VAL A 69 7.00 4.08 -7.53
CA VAL A 69 7.21 3.93 -6.09
C VAL A 69 6.23 4.84 -5.36
N GLN A 70 5.64 4.32 -4.30
CA GLN A 70 4.72 5.02 -3.43
C GLN A 70 4.96 4.56 -1.99
N THR A 71 5.38 5.51 -1.18
CA THR A 71 5.51 5.42 0.27
C THR A 71 4.58 6.45 0.91
N GLU A 72 4.56 6.55 2.24
CA GLU A 72 3.73 7.55 2.95
C GLU A 72 4.09 8.99 2.55
N LYS A 73 5.38 9.27 2.33
CA LYS A 73 5.91 10.63 2.14
C LYS A 73 6.26 10.99 0.70
N TYR A 74 6.30 9.99 -0.17
CA TYR A 74 6.91 10.10 -1.49
C TYR A 74 6.18 9.20 -2.48
N SER A 75 5.72 9.77 -3.59
CA SER A 75 5.26 9.02 -4.74
C SER A 75 5.99 9.49 -5.98
N ALA A 76 6.52 8.55 -6.76
CA ALA A 76 7.17 8.87 -8.02
C ALA A 76 6.87 7.83 -9.09
N VAL A 77 6.84 8.31 -10.33
CA VAL A 77 6.80 7.48 -11.51
C VAL A 77 7.91 7.89 -12.44
N TYR A 78 8.57 6.89 -13.01
CA TYR A 78 9.64 7.03 -13.97
C TYR A 78 9.34 6.17 -15.19
N ILE A 79 9.45 6.77 -16.37
CA ILE A 79 9.30 6.12 -17.67
C ILE A 79 10.56 6.43 -18.47
N GLN A 80 11.29 5.39 -18.85
CA GLN A 80 12.36 5.48 -19.85
C GLN A 80 11.89 4.79 -21.13
N TYR A 81 11.77 5.58 -22.18
CA TYR A 81 11.43 5.12 -23.52
C TYR A 81 12.69 5.09 -24.38
N ILE A 82 12.99 3.95 -24.98
CA ILE A 82 14.17 3.72 -25.82
C ILE A 82 13.70 3.35 -27.22
N GLU A 83 14.17 4.10 -28.22
CA GLU A 83 13.95 3.81 -29.63
C GLU A 83 15.31 3.57 -30.31
N LYS A 84 15.49 2.37 -30.84
CA LYS A 84 16.73 1.88 -31.46
C LYS A 84 16.61 1.97 -32.98
N GLU A 85 17.42 2.84 -33.56
CA GLU A 85 17.71 2.84 -34.99
C GLU A 85 19.06 2.15 -35.27
N LYS A 86 19.40 1.94 -36.55
CA LYS A 86 20.60 1.18 -36.95
C LYS A 86 21.88 1.63 -36.23
N ASN A 87 22.08 2.93 -36.06
CA ASN A 87 23.32 3.50 -35.52
C ASN A 87 23.10 4.47 -34.35
N ILE A 88 21.85 4.71 -33.94
CA ILE A 88 21.49 5.68 -32.90
C ILE A 88 20.41 5.08 -32.01
N SER A 89 20.57 5.24 -30.71
CA SER A 89 19.50 5.01 -29.72
C SER A 89 18.99 6.35 -29.21
N PHE A 90 17.69 6.58 -29.29
CA PHE A 90 17.00 7.73 -28.72
C PHE A 90 16.41 7.32 -27.37
N ILE A 91 16.87 7.96 -26.31
CA ILE A 91 16.46 7.66 -24.93
C ILE A 91 15.69 8.86 -24.41
N THR A 92 14.43 8.65 -24.03
CA THR A 92 13.58 9.66 -23.40
C THR A 92 13.27 9.22 -21.98
N ASP A 93 13.75 9.99 -21.01
CA ASP A 93 13.48 9.80 -19.59
C ASP A 93 12.44 10.83 -19.15
N ILE A 94 11.38 10.37 -18.51
CA ILE A 94 10.32 11.23 -17.97
C ILE A 94 10.00 10.76 -16.57
N SER A 95 9.91 11.68 -15.63
CA SER A 95 9.48 11.38 -14.28
C SER A 95 8.52 12.41 -13.73
N LEU A 96 7.60 11.92 -12.91
CA LEU A 96 6.72 12.70 -12.05
C LEU A 96 7.04 12.35 -10.61
N VAL A 97 7.29 13.36 -9.78
CA VAL A 97 7.55 13.20 -8.35
C VAL A 97 6.57 14.03 -7.55
N ASP A 98 5.95 13.40 -6.57
CA ASP A 98 5.01 13.96 -5.61
C ASP A 98 5.59 13.75 -4.21
N GLU A 99 6.00 14.85 -3.57
CA GLU A 99 6.46 14.87 -2.19
C GLU A 99 5.34 15.35 -1.27
N GLU A 100 5.17 14.66 -0.13
CA GLU A 100 4.22 15.03 0.90
C GLU A 100 4.53 16.44 1.45
N GLY A 101 3.48 17.25 1.60
CA GLY A 101 3.59 18.63 2.10
C GLY A 101 3.95 19.67 1.03
N SER A 102 4.28 19.25 -0.20
CA SER A 102 4.42 20.19 -1.32
C SER A 102 3.05 20.60 -1.88
N ASN A 103 2.94 21.82 -2.40
CA ASN A 103 1.75 22.31 -3.11
C ASN A 103 1.76 21.99 -4.62
N TYR A 104 2.83 21.37 -5.10
CA TYR A 104 3.04 21.03 -6.50
C TYR A 104 3.80 19.70 -6.63
N ASN A 105 3.77 19.12 -7.81
CA ASN A 105 4.58 17.97 -8.18
C ASN A 105 5.74 18.43 -9.07
N TRP A 106 6.80 17.65 -9.15
CA TRP A 106 7.91 17.91 -10.06
C TRP A 106 7.79 17.03 -11.30
N LEU A 107 7.84 17.65 -12.47
CA LEU A 107 7.99 16.96 -13.74
C LEU A 107 9.42 17.16 -14.24
N SER A 108 10.07 16.06 -14.64
CA SER A 108 11.38 16.09 -15.27
C SER A 108 11.31 15.37 -16.61
N PHE A 109 11.92 15.98 -17.61
CA PHE A 109 11.95 15.46 -18.97
C PHE A 109 13.37 15.57 -19.52
N GLN A 110 13.90 14.46 -20.05
CA GLN A 110 15.24 14.42 -20.63
C GLN A 110 15.25 13.56 -21.89
N ILE A 111 15.89 14.06 -22.94
CA ILE A 111 16.17 13.31 -24.17
C ILE A 111 17.68 13.23 -24.34
N ARG A 112 18.18 12.02 -24.57
CA ARG A 112 19.58 11.75 -24.92
C ARG A 112 19.63 10.91 -26.18
N ASN A 113 20.49 11.29 -27.11
CA ASN A 113 20.80 10.48 -28.27
C ASN A 113 22.17 9.84 -28.07
N SER A 114 22.25 8.52 -28.26
CA SER A 114 23.50 7.76 -28.15
C SER A 114 23.85 7.16 -29.49
N ALA A 115 25.05 7.46 -30.01
CA ALA A 115 25.57 6.87 -31.24
C ALA A 115 26.27 5.53 -30.94
N HIS A 116 26.00 4.51 -31.74
CA HIS A 116 26.68 3.21 -31.64
C HIS A 116 28.09 3.21 -32.25
N THR A 117 28.39 4.21 -33.11
CA THR A 117 29.69 4.33 -33.80
C THR A 117 30.20 5.76 -33.78
N ALA A 118 31.53 5.91 -33.66
CA ALA A 118 32.20 7.21 -33.46
C ALA A 118 32.05 8.22 -34.62
N GLY A 119 31.60 7.78 -35.81
CA GLY A 119 31.37 8.65 -36.97
C GLY A 119 29.92 9.09 -37.17
N THR A 120 28.98 8.62 -36.34
CA THR A 120 27.56 8.90 -36.53
C THR A 120 27.20 10.29 -36.01
N ARG A 121 26.68 11.15 -36.91
CA ARG A 121 26.18 12.48 -36.55
C ARG A 121 24.85 12.36 -35.82
N LEU A 122 24.79 12.83 -34.59
CA LEU A 122 23.55 12.88 -33.82
C LEU A 122 22.62 13.98 -34.37
N PRO A 123 21.33 13.70 -34.55
CA PRO A 123 20.36 14.71 -34.94
C PRO A 123 20.16 15.74 -33.82
N PRO A 124 19.79 16.99 -34.14
CA PRO A 124 19.44 17.98 -33.15
C PRO A 124 18.18 17.56 -32.40
N ILE A 125 18.18 17.76 -31.09
CA ILE A 125 17.00 17.53 -30.26
C ILE A 125 16.24 18.85 -30.12
N ASN A 126 14.94 18.80 -30.42
CA ASN A 126 14.01 19.90 -30.22
C ASN A 126 13.21 19.70 -28.93
N LYS A 127 12.59 20.77 -28.43
CA LYS A 127 11.64 20.69 -27.31
C LYS A 127 10.53 19.67 -27.63
N PRO A 128 10.35 18.64 -26.80
CA PRO A 128 9.32 17.64 -27.01
C PRO A 128 7.90 18.23 -26.85
N LYS A 129 6.99 17.80 -27.72
CA LYS A 129 5.58 18.23 -27.70
C LYS A 129 4.86 17.89 -26.39
N PHE A 130 5.29 16.84 -25.70
CA PHE A 130 4.79 16.44 -24.39
C PHE A 130 4.75 17.61 -23.40
N ILE A 131 5.79 18.45 -23.36
CA ILE A 131 5.86 19.58 -22.43
C ILE A 131 4.75 20.60 -22.74
N ASN A 132 4.51 20.88 -24.03
CA ASN A 132 3.44 21.79 -24.42
C ASN A 132 2.08 21.19 -24.08
N GLN A 133 1.87 19.90 -24.36
CA GLN A 133 0.64 19.17 -24.04
C GLN A 133 0.28 19.26 -22.55
N VAL A 134 1.25 19.02 -21.66
CA VAL A 134 1.06 19.14 -20.20
C VAL A 134 0.61 20.55 -19.80
N ILE A 135 1.22 21.59 -20.38
CA ILE A 135 0.92 22.98 -20.06
C ILE A 135 -0.43 23.42 -20.64
N GLU A 136 -0.73 23.02 -21.88
CA GLU A 136 -2.01 23.28 -22.56
C GLU A 136 -3.19 22.61 -21.83
N ASN A 137 -2.95 21.45 -21.22
CA ASN A 137 -3.92 20.75 -20.38
C ASN A 137 -4.02 21.31 -18.95
N ASN A 138 -3.45 22.50 -18.70
CA ASN A 138 -3.48 23.24 -17.43
C ASN A 138 -2.87 22.49 -16.24
N PHE A 139 -1.88 21.63 -16.49
CA PHE A 139 -1.10 21.01 -15.42
C PHE A 139 0.11 21.84 -14.98
N GLY A 140 0.30 23.05 -15.53
CA GLY A 140 1.34 23.97 -15.07
C GLY A 140 1.22 24.29 -13.58
N GLY A 141 2.29 24.06 -12.82
CA GLY A 141 2.34 24.31 -11.39
C GLY A 141 2.59 25.78 -11.07
N GLU A 142 2.27 26.18 -9.85
CA GLU A 142 2.51 27.53 -9.36
C GLU A 142 3.43 27.47 -8.14
N LEU A 143 4.54 28.20 -8.22
CA LEU A 143 5.45 28.39 -7.09
C LEU A 143 5.41 29.86 -6.64
N PHE A 144 5.97 30.73 -7.47
CA PHE A 144 5.83 32.20 -7.39
C PHE A 144 5.20 32.77 -8.66
N LEU A 145 5.44 32.09 -9.79
CA LEU A 145 4.79 32.32 -11.07
C LEU A 145 4.22 31.00 -11.55
N GLN A 146 3.04 31.05 -12.17
CA GLN A 146 2.45 29.88 -12.80
C GLN A 146 3.27 29.48 -14.03
N VAL A 147 3.57 28.18 -14.18
CA VAL A 147 4.15 27.65 -15.41
C VAL A 147 3.06 27.65 -16.49
N GLN A 148 3.21 28.48 -17.50
CA GLN A 148 2.21 28.65 -18.56
C GLN A 148 2.87 28.93 -19.92
N ASN A 149 2.08 28.87 -20.98
CA ASN A 149 2.50 29.16 -22.36
C ASN A 149 2.20 30.60 -22.79
N LYS A 150 1.97 31.50 -21.82
CA LYS A 150 1.67 32.92 -22.03
C LYS A 150 2.62 33.80 -21.22
N PRO A 151 2.92 35.03 -21.67
CA PRO A 151 3.69 35.97 -20.87
C PRO A 151 2.98 36.33 -19.56
N HIS A 152 3.76 36.55 -18.51
CA HIS A 152 3.33 37.12 -17.25
C HIS A 152 3.44 38.64 -17.32
N TYR A 153 2.29 39.31 -17.35
CA TYR A 153 2.24 40.77 -17.30
C TYR A 153 2.20 41.19 -15.84
N LEU A 154 3.26 41.83 -15.37
CA LEU A 154 3.32 42.39 -14.03
C LEU A 154 2.44 43.63 -13.93
N THR A 155 2.01 43.92 -12.71
CA THR A 155 1.32 45.15 -12.34
C THR A 155 2.22 46.04 -11.49
N GLU A 156 1.84 47.30 -11.31
CA GLU A 156 2.60 48.25 -10.47
C GLU A 156 2.78 47.74 -9.02
N SER A 157 1.87 46.90 -8.52
CA SER A 157 1.99 46.28 -7.19
C SER A 157 3.03 45.16 -7.10
N ASP A 158 3.48 44.61 -8.23
CA ASP A 158 4.37 43.43 -8.26
C ASP A 158 5.86 43.79 -8.20
N ILE A 159 6.19 45.04 -7.82
CA ILE A 159 7.56 45.56 -7.80
C ILE A 159 8.50 44.72 -6.92
N GLN A 160 8.00 44.28 -5.76
CA GLN A 160 8.78 43.44 -4.84
C GLN A 160 9.03 42.05 -5.44
N LEU A 161 8.01 41.46 -6.08
CA LEU A 161 8.14 40.16 -6.77
C LEU A 161 9.20 40.26 -7.86
N ALA A 162 9.15 41.30 -8.70
CA ALA A 162 10.14 41.52 -9.76
C ALA A 162 11.57 41.68 -9.19
N ALA A 163 11.71 42.45 -8.10
CA ALA A 163 13.00 42.65 -7.44
C ALA A 163 13.58 41.32 -6.91
N ASP A 164 12.74 40.47 -6.33
CA ASP A 164 13.16 39.18 -5.78
C ASP A 164 13.49 38.14 -6.88
N LEU A 165 12.74 38.15 -8.00
CA LEU A 165 13.03 37.34 -9.20
C LEU A 165 14.40 37.69 -9.80
N ILE A 166 14.73 38.97 -9.92
CA ILE A 166 16.01 39.44 -10.51
C ILE A 166 17.18 39.26 -9.54
N SER A 167 16.94 39.45 -8.24
CA SER A 167 17.99 39.43 -7.22
C SER A 167 18.46 38.02 -6.86
N GLY A 168 17.79 36.97 -7.34
CA GLY A 168 18.17 35.60 -7.03
C GLY A 168 17.72 35.15 -5.64
N LYS A 169 16.60 35.70 -5.12
CA LYS A 169 16.12 35.42 -3.75
C LYS A 169 14.97 34.41 -3.68
N LEU A 170 14.42 34.00 -4.81
CA LEU A 170 13.26 33.12 -4.87
C LEU A 170 13.69 31.72 -5.28
N ASN A 171 13.13 30.69 -4.67
CA ASN A 171 13.47 29.31 -5.02
C ASN A 171 12.79 28.84 -6.33
N CYS A 172 12.75 29.70 -7.36
CA CYS A 172 12.17 29.39 -8.66
C CYS A 172 13.23 28.73 -9.55
N TYR A 173 12.96 27.46 -9.86
CA TYR A 173 13.91 26.58 -10.53
C TYR A 173 14.11 26.89 -12.02
N ILE A 174 13.06 27.34 -12.73
CA ILE A 174 13.21 27.72 -14.13
C ILE A 174 13.61 29.20 -14.26
N PRO A 175 14.48 29.55 -15.23
CA PRO A 175 14.92 30.93 -15.42
C PRO A 175 13.77 31.88 -15.81
N ILE A 176 14.01 33.17 -15.61
CA ILE A 176 13.09 34.25 -15.95
C ILE A 176 13.63 35.03 -17.14
N VAL A 177 12.86 35.11 -18.21
CA VAL A 177 13.07 36.05 -19.32
C VAL A 177 12.30 37.31 -19.00
N TYR A 178 13.00 38.30 -18.47
CA TYR A 178 12.44 39.59 -18.10
C TYR A 178 12.56 40.56 -19.27
N ILE A 179 11.45 41.17 -19.67
CA ILE A 179 11.35 42.12 -20.76
C ILE A 179 11.07 43.50 -20.18
N SER A 180 12.03 44.41 -20.34
CA SER A 180 11.84 45.81 -19.97
C SER A 180 11.15 46.61 -21.08
N LEU A 181 10.52 47.71 -20.69
CA LEU A 181 9.91 48.70 -21.57
C LEU A 181 10.91 49.81 -21.91
N ASP A 182 10.74 50.40 -23.09
CA ASP A 182 11.47 51.61 -23.48
C ASP A 182 10.92 52.89 -22.82
N SER A 183 11.56 54.01 -23.13
CA SER A 183 11.15 55.33 -22.67
C SER A 183 9.74 55.74 -23.09
N ASN A 184 9.12 55.05 -24.05
CA ASN A 184 7.79 55.32 -24.56
C ASN A 184 6.76 54.28 -24.10
N ASN A 185 7.09 53.45 -23.10
CA ASN A 185 6.26 52.32 -22.64
C ASN A 185 5.92 51.33 -23.75
N ARG A 186 6.89 51.03 -24.62
CA ARG A 186 6.72 50.03 -25.70
C ARG A 186 7.74 48.90 -25.61
N TYR A 187 7.34 47.75 -26.12
CA TYR A 187 8.23 46.64 -26.43
C TYR A 187 8.99 46.98 -27.71
N THR A 188 10.27 47.31 -27.58
CA THR A 188 11.07 47.77 -28.73
C THR A 188 11.76 46.62 -29.47
N LEU A 189 12.08 45.54 -28.76
CA LEU A 189 12.84 44.42 -29.31
C LEU A 189 11.97 43.33 -29.93
N LEU A 190 10.77 43.13 -29.40
CA LEU A 190 9.85 42.07 -29.80
C LEU A 190 8.44 42.66 -29.91
N SER A 191 7.73 42.30 -30.97
CA SER A 191 6.30 42.57 -31.10
C SER A 191 5.47 41.70 -30.15
N ASN A 192 4.20 42.06 -29.91
CA ASN A 192 3.31 41.27 -29.04
C ASN A 192 3.20 39.81 -29.50
N ASP A 193 3.06 39.58 -30.81
CA ASP A 193 2.95 38.24 -31.39
C ASP A 193 4.25 37.42 -31.17
N GLU A 194 5.41 38.08 -31.22
CA GLU A 194 6.70 37.44 -30.94
C GLU A 194 6.87 37.11 -29.46
N LEU A 195 6.32 37.93 -28.56
CA LEU A 195 6.32 37.67 -27.12
C LEU A 195 5.47 36.45 -26.77
N ASP A 196 4.26 36.36 -27.35
CA ASP A 196 3.39 35.21 -27.17
C ASP A 196 4.03 33.94 -27.74
N LYS A 197 4.62 34.02 -28.93
CA LYS A 197 5.36 32.90 -29.53
C LYS A 197 6.55 32.48 -28.67
N LEU A 198 7.32 33.43 -28.14
CA LEU A 198 8.45 33.17 -27.26
C LEU A 198 8.00 32.46 -25.97
N ALA A 199 6.90 32.91 -25.36
CA ALA A 199 6.34 32.26 -24.18
C ALA A 199 5.87 30.82 -24.46
N GLN A 200 5.25 30.57 -25.61
CA GLN A 200 4.88 29.22 -26.04
C GLN A 200 6.09 28.31 -26.25
N GLU A 201 7.12 28.82 -26.94
CA GLU A 201 8.36 28.06 -27.18
C GLU A 201 9.09 27.75 -25.86
N LEU A 202 9.10 28.67 -24.91
CA LEU A 202 9.79 28.54 -23.63
C LEU A 202 8.95 27.91 -22.51
N ALA A 203 7.68 27.59 -22.75
CA ALA A 203 6.80 27.00 -21.74
C ALA A 203 7.43 25.75 -21.08
N GLY A 204 7.51 25.70 -19.75
CA GLY A 204 8.17 24.61 -19.02
C GLY A 204 9.71 24.63 -19.07
N MET A 205 10.32 25.69 -19.60
CA MET A 205 11.77 25.92 -19.62
C MET A 205 12.16 27.27 -19.03
N ALA A 206 11.32 28.29 -19.17
CA ALA A 206 11.48 29.61 -18.56
C ALA A 206 10.12 30.29 -18.39
N HIS A 207 10.04 31.22 -17.44
CA HIS A 207 8.93 32.17 -17.38
C HIS A 207 9.27 33.39 -18.23
N VAL A 208 8.33 33.87 -19.04
CA VAL A 208 8.45 35.16 -19.72
C VAL A 208 7.68 36.19 -18.91
N VAL A 209 8.36 37.23 -18.44
CA VAL A 209 7.83 38.25 -17.53
C VAL A 209 8.01 39.63 -18.15
N ILE A 210 6.95 40.42 -18.13
CA ILE A 210 6.86 41.72 -18.77
C ILE A 210 6.55 42.78 -17.71
N GLU A 211 7.31 43.86 -17.72
CA GLU A 211 7.10 44.98 -16.79
C GLU A 211 5.94 45.90 -17.24
N PRO A 212 5.24 46.57 -16.29
CA PRO A 212 4.04 47.35 -16.59
C PRO A 212 4.35 48.73 -17.18
N SER A 213 5.39 49.40 -16.69
CA SER A 213 5.69 50.80 -17.03
C SER A 213 7.18 51.15 -16.89
N ARG A 214 7.56 52.30 -17.43
CA ARG A 214 8.89 52.87 -17.27
C ARG A 214 9.16 53.29 -15.82
N GLU A 215 8.17 53.82 -15.13
CA GLU A 215 8.25 54.17 -13.71
C GLU A 215 8.60 52.95 -12.87
N PHE A 216 7.95 51.81 -13.14
CA PHE A 216 8.28 50.53 -12.52
C PHE A 216 9.74 50.12 -12.76
N SER A 217 10.23 50.28 -13.99
CA SER A 217 11.62 49.97 -14.36
C SER A 217 12.65 50.76 -13.53
N LEU A 218 12.38 52.06 -13.31
CA LEU A 218 13.24 52.92 -12.50
C LEU A 218 13.27 52.49 -11.03
N GLN A 219 12.10 52.25 -10.44
CA GLN A 219 11.98 51.76 -9.07
C GLN A 219 12.66 50.41 -8.90
N LEU A 220 12.50 49.51 -9.86
CA LEU A 220 13.11 48.19 -9.85
C LEU A 220 14.63 48.26 -9.94
N SER A 221 15.16 49.20 -10.74
CA SER A 221 16.60 49.45 -10.83
C SER A 221 17.18 49.86 -9.48
N GLU A 222 16.50 50.74 -8.74
CA GLU A 222 16.92 51.14 -7.40
C GLU A 222 16.90 49.95 -6.43
N LEU A 223 15.82 49.16 -6.41
CA LEU A 223 15.68 48.00 -5.52
C LEU A 223 16.66 46.87 -5.81
N THR A 224 17.06 46.71 -7.07
CA THR A 224 17.96 45.62 -7.50
C THR A 224 19.43 46.04 -7.57
N ASN A 225 19.79 47.25 -7.11
CA ASN A 225 21.13 47.84 -7.25
C ASN A 225 21.61 47.87 -8.73
N ASN A 226 20.73 48.30 -9.63
CA ASN A 226 20.95 48.40 -11.08
C ASN A 226 21.30 47.06 -11.76
N LYS A 227 20.80 45.94 -11.23
CA LYS A 227 20.93 44.61 -11.86
C LYS A 227 19.81 44.33 -12.85
N SER A 228 18.68 45.01 -12.75
CA SER A 228 17.59 44.91 -13.73
C SER A 228 18.03 45.46 -15.09
N VAL A 229 17.48 44.87 -16.16
CA VAL A 229 17.58 45.42 -17.50
C VAL A 229 16.61 46.58 -17.63
N PHE A 230 16.96 47.55 -18.47
CA PHE A 230 16.17 48.74 -18.70
C PHE A 230 16.18 49.14 -20.18
N ASN A 231 15.26 50.03 -20.56
CA ASN A 231 15.20 50.65 -21.89
C ASN A 231 14.96 49.63 -23.01
N GLY A 232 13.95 48.80 -22.86
CA GLY A 232 13.55 47.84 -23.87
C GLY A 232 14.43 46.59 -23.97
N TYR A 233 15.45 46.45 -23.11
CA TYR A 233 16.35 45.28 -23.10
C TYR A 233 15.68 44.06 -22.48
N ILE A 234 16.17 42.88 -22.86
CA ILE A 234 15.71 41.60 -22.32
C ILE A 234 16.81 41.00 -21.47
N GLY A 235 16.47 40.57 -20.26
CA GLY A 235 17.38 39.93 -19.33
C GLY A 235 16.94 38.50 -19.03
N ILE A 236 17.87 37.55 -19.03
CA ILE A 236 17.66 36.22 -18.47
C ILE A 236 18.22 36.22 -17.05
N TYR A 237 17.36 35.92 -16.09
CA TYR A 237 17.67 35.88 -14.66
C TYR A 237 17.44 34.49 -14.09
N TRP A 238 18.21 34.14 -13.07
CA TRP A 238 18.07 32.89 -12.33
C TRP A 238 17.60 33.24 -10.93
N ALA A 239 16.32 33.00 -10.68
CA ALA A 239 15.68 33.39 -9.44
C ALA A 239 16.28 32.72 -8.19
N GLU A 240 16.92 31.56 -8.33
CA GLU A 240 17.69 30.88 -7.27
C GLU A 240 19.13 31.39 -7.11
N GLY A 241 19.56 32.39 -7.90
CA GLY A 241 20.91 32.98 -7.84
C GLY A 241 22.04 32.12 -8.42
N ASN A 242 21.74 30.92 -8.91
CA ASN A 242 22.73 29.91 -9.34
C ASN A 242 23.22 30.06 -10.80
N GLY A 243 22.87 31.14 -11.49
CA GLY A 243 23.22 31.31 -12.90
C GLY A 243 23.68 32.72 -13.25
N ARG A 244 24.41 32.82 -14.37
CA ARG A 244 24.86 34.10 -14.90
C ARG A 244 23.70 34.81 -15.58
N ASN A 245 23.48 36.07 -15.20
CA ASN A 245 22.51 36.92 -15.89
C ASN A 245 23.01 37.25 -17.31
N ILE A 246 22.11 37.15 -18.29
CA ILE A 246 22.40 37.41 -19.71
C ILE A 246 21.52 38.55 -20.17
N VAL A 247 22.09 39.53 -20.86
CA VAL A 247 21.36 40.70 -21.35
C VAL A 247 21.42 40.73 -22.87
N PHE A 248 20.26 40.90 -23.50
CA PHE A 248 20.10 41.10 -24.94
C PHE A 248 19.76 42.56 -25.20
N SER A 249 20.57 43.18 -26.06
CA SER A 249 20.42 44.56 -26.53
C SER A 249 19.84 44.61 -27.95
N TYR A 250 19.56 45.81 -28.46
CA TYR A 250 19.06 46.06 -29.83
C TYR A 250 19.83 45.37 -30.96
N ARG A 251 21.14 45.11 -30.79
CA ARG A 251 21.97 44.54 -31.86
C ARG A 251 21.99 43.01 -31.86
N ASP A 252 21.59 42.40 -30.75
CA ASP A 252 21.82 40.97 -30.48
C ASP A 252 20.52 40.19 -30.21
N CYS A 253 19.37 40.87 -30.20
CA CYS A 253 18.10 40.28 -29.82
C CYS A 253 17.37 39.64 -31.02
N ASN A 254 17.14 38.32 -30.93
CA ASN A 254 16.21 37.55 -31.75
C ASN A 254 15.62 36.45 -30.85
N CYS A 255 14.32 36.15 -30.99
CA CYS A 255 13.65 35.05 -30.30
C CYS A 255 14.42 33.74 -30.39
N GLU A 256 14.97 33.39 -31.55
CA GLU A 256 15.72 32.14 -31.73
C GLU A 256 16.96 32.09 -30.84
N ARG A 257 17.68 33.21 -30.72
CA ARG A 257 18.89 33.28 -29.90
C ARG A 257 18.57 33.23 -28.41
N ILE A 258 17.50 33.89 -27.98
CA ILE A 258 17.00 33.82 -26.60
C ILE A 258 16.64 32.37 -26.27
N ARG A 259 15.86 31.72 -27.16
CA ARG A 259 15.48 30.32 -27.04
C ARG A 259 16.70 29.41 -26.94
N ASP A 260 17.63 29.50 -27.89
CA ASP A 260 18.79 28.62 -27.92
C ASP A 260 19.68 28.80 -26.68
N THR A 261 19.78 30.04 -26.16
CA THR A 261 20.50 30.36 -24.91
C THR A 261 19.85 29.67 -23.71
N ILE A 262 18.53 29.73 -23.60
CA ILE A 262 17.78 29.10 -22.50
C ILE A 262 17.84 27.57 -22.62
N VAL A 263 17.57 27.03 -23.81
CA VAL A 263 17.63 25.59 -24.06
C VAL A 263 19.01 25.04 -23.70
N THR A 264 20.08 25.74 -24.09
CA THR A 264 21.45 25.36 -23.74
C THR A 264 21.66 25.39 -22.23
N SER A 265 21.26 26.49 -21.58
CA SER A 265 21.52 26.70 -20.15
C SER A 265 20.74 25.72 -19.26
N VAL A 266 19.46 25.49 -19.56
CA VAL A 266 18.59 24.55 -18.84
C VAL A 266 19.02 23.10 -19.11
N SER A 267 19.42 22.77 -20.34
CA SER A 267 19.89 21.41 -20.66
C SER A 267 21.25 21.05 -20.07
N GLN A 268 22.09 22.06 -19.77
CA GLN A 268 23.40 21.89 -19.14
C GLN A 268 23.32 21.94 -17.60
N ARG A 269 22.19 22.37 -17.05
CA ARG A 269 21.97 22.44 -15.61
C ARG A 269 21.87 21.03 -15.01
N ARG A 270 22.45 20.85 -13.82
CA ARG A 270 22.29 19.61 -13.05
C ARG A 270 20.81 19.43 -12.68
N LEU A 271 20.27 18.25 -12.96
CA LEU A 271 18.92 17.86 -12.60
C LEU A 271 18.76 17.72 -11.07
N LEU A 272 17.56 18.05 -10.58
CA LEU A 272 17.10 17.71 -9.24
C LEU A 272 17.20 16.20 -9.03
N GLU A 273 17.93 15.81 -7.99
CA GLU A 273 18.25 14.40 -7.72
C GLU A 273 16.99 13.55 -7.52
N ILE A 274 15.99 14.09 -6.83
CA ILE A 274 14.69 13.46 -6.56
C ILE A 274 13.95 13.04 -7.84
N CYS A 275 14.20 13.71 -8.96
CA CYS A 275 13.52 13.46 -10.24
C CYS A 275 14.34 12.55 -11.17
N THR A 276 15.54 12.15 -10.80
CA THR A 276 16.37 11.31 -11.66
C THR A 276 15.89 9.86 -11.64
N GLY A 277 15.94 9.17 -12.79
CA GLY A 277 15.59 7.74 -12.87
C GLY A 277 16.40 6.88 -11.89
N ASN A 278 17.68 7.19 -11.68
CA ASN A 278 18.51 6.49 -10.70
C ASN A 278 17.97 6.66 -9.27
N SER A 279 17.58 7.87 -8.88
CA SER A 279 17.00 8.12 -7.54
C SER A 279 15.70 7.34 -7.36
N ILE A 280 14.79 7.40 -8.34
CA ILE A 280 13.50 6.70 -8.28
C ILE A 280 13.71 5.17 -8.23
N ASN A 281 14.61 4.64 -9.06
CA ASN A 281 14.96 3.21 -9.04
C ASN A 281 15.59 2.79 -7.72
N ASN A 282 16.43 3.64 -7.12
CA ASN A 282 17.01 3.38 -5.80
C ASN A 282 15.94 3.39 -4.71
N GLN A 283 14.97 4.32 -4.76
CA GLN A 283 13.84 4.33 -3.84
C GLN A 283 12.98 3.07 -3.97
N TYR A 284 12.74 2.61 -5.20
CA TYR A 284 12.07 1.34 -5.45
C TYR A 284 12.85 0.15 -4.87
N ALA A 285 14.18 0.11 -5.05
CA ALA A 285 15.02 -0.95 -4.49
C ALA A 285 15.04 -0.95 -2.96
N ILE A 286 15.00 0.23 -2.32
CA ILE A 286 14.86 0.35 -0.86
C ILE A 286 13.49 -0.18 -0.42
N TRP A 287 12.42 0.22 -1.09
CA TRP A 287 11.07 -0.28 -0.82
C TRP A 287 11.01 -1.81 -0.93
N GLN A 288 11.56 -2.39 -1.99
CA GLN A 288 11.56 -3.84 -2.21
C GLN A 288 12.31 -4.60 -1.11
N ARG A 289 13.42 -4.05 -0.60
CA ARG A 289 14.16 -4.66 0.52
C ARG A 289 13.32 -4.63 1.80
N ASN A 290 12.73 -3.48 2.11
CA ASN A 290 11.90 -3.34 3.31
C ASN A 290 10.68 -4.27 3.25
N ASP A 291 10.02 -4.37 2.09
CA ASP A 291 8.87 -5.26 1.88
C ASP A 291 9.28 -6.73 2.12
N LYS A 292 10.43 -7.15 1.57
CA LYS A 292 10.97 -8.49 1.81
C LYS A 292 11.33 -8.74 3.28
N GLU A 293 12.00 -7.79 3.93
CA GLU A 293 12.34 -7.90 5.36
C GLU A 293 11.08 -8.04 6.21
N THR A 294 10.03 -7.24 5.95
CA THR A 294 8.75 -7.37 6.66
C THR A 294 8.06 -8.71 6.38
N ALA A 295 8.15 -9.24 5.16
CA ALA A 295 7.62 -10.55 4.83
C ALA A 295 8.38 -11.68 5.55
N ASP A 296 9.71 -11.60 5.63
CA ASP A 296 10.56 -12.56 6.34
C ASP A 296 10.29 -12.51 7.86
N GLU A 297 10.09 -11.33 8.44
CA GLU A 297 9.69 -11.17 9.85
C GLU A 297 8.32 -11.81 10.13
N LEU A 298 7.32 -11.55 9.26
CA LEU A 298 5.99 -12.15 9.39
C LEU A 298 6.02 -13.67 9.25
N LEU A 299 6.83 -14.21 8.33
CA LEU A 299 7.06 -15.64 8.19
C LEU A 299 7.73 -16.24 9.43
N GLY A 300 8.69 -15.53 10.04
CA GLY A 300 9.32 -15.94 11.30
C GLY A 300 8.31 -16.03 12.44
N VAL A 301 7.47 -15.01 12.62
CA VAL A 301 6.39 -15.02 13.62
C VAL A 301 5.40 -16.14 13.37
N ALA A 302 4.97 -16.34 12.12
CA ALA A 302 4.06 -17.42 11.76
C ALA A 302 4.69 -18.81 12.03
N SER A 303 5.98 -18.98 11.74
CA SER A 303 6.72 -20.21 12.03
C SER A 303 6.78 -20.48 13.54
N ASP A 304 7.12 -19.49 14.35
CA ASP A 304 7.16 -19.60 15.81
C ASP A 304 5.78 -19.97 16.40
N GLU A 305 4.70 -19.38 15.87
CA GLU A 305 3.34 -19.73 16.26
C GLU A 305 2.98 -21.17 15.88
N THR A 306 3.37 -21.61 14.68
CA THR A 306 3.15 -23.00 14.25
C THR A 306 3.91 -23.99 15.12
N GLU A 307 5.16 -23.68 15.51
CA GLU A 307 5.95 -24.53 16.39
C GLU A 307 5.33 -24.60 17.79
N ARG A 308 4.87 -23.47 18.34
CA ARG A 308 4.14 -23.43 19.62
C ARG A 308 2.86 -24.27 19.55
N ALA A 309 2.12 -24.21 18.45
CA ALA A 309 0.91 -25.00 18.25
C ALA A 309 1.23 -26.51 18.20
N ILE A 310 2.26 -26.92 17.45
CA ILE A 310 2.73 -28.31 17.39
C ILE A 310 3.15 -28.80 18.77
N ASN A 311 3.93 -28.01 19.51
CA ASN A 311 4.36 -28.37 20.87
C ASN A 311 3.18 -28.51 21.83
N LYS A 312 2.19 -27.63 21.73
CA LYS A 312 0.95 -27.74 22.51
C LYS A 312 0.15 -29.00 22.15
N GLN A 313 0.06 -29.33 20.85
CA GLN A 313 -0.61 -30.54 20.40
C GLN A 313 0.09 -31.81 20.93
N LYS A 314 1.42 -31.88 20.83
CA LYS A 314 2.20 -33.00 21.40
C LYS A 314 1.94 -33.17 22.89
N LYS A 315 1.87 -32.07 23.65
CA LYS A 315 1.56 -32.12 25.08
C LYS A 315 0.14 -32.64 25.34
N LEU A 316 -0.84 -32.20 24.56
CA LEU A 316 -2.21 -32.70 24.66
C LEU A 316 -2.33 -34.18 24.29
N GLU A 317 -1.58 -34.65 23.29
CA GLU A 317 -1.51 -36.07 22.91
C GLU A 317 -0.91 -36.92 24.03
N GLN A 318 0.15 -36.44 24.69
CA GLN A 318 0.72 -37.09 25.87
C GLN A 318 -0.27 -37.14 27.04
N ASP A 319 -0.96 -36.04 27.32
CA ASP A 319 -1.97 -35.98 28.38
C ASP A 319 -3.16 -36.93 28.09
N LEU A 320 -3.56 -37.05 26.82
CA LEU A 320 -4.58 -37.98 26.34
C LEU A 320 -4.15 -39.44 26.54
N ASP A 321 -2.93 -39.80 26.13
CA ASP A 321 -2.42 -41.17 26.31
C ASP A 321 -2.35 -41.55 27.78
N PHE A 322 -1.87 -40.64 28.64
CA PHE A 322 -1.84 -40.86 30.08
C PHE A 322 -3.25 -41.02 30.69
N ALA A 323 -4.21 -40.20 30.24
CA ALA A 323 -5.60 -40.33 30.66
C ALA A 323 -6.21 -41.67 30.20
N GLN A 324 -5.91 -42.10 28.97
CA GLN A 324 -6.36 -43.37 28.41
C GLN A 324 -5.80 -44.57 29.19
N GLN A 325 -4.52 -44.53 29.56
CA GLN A 325 -3.89 -45.56 30.39
C GLN A 325 -4.58 -45.67 31.76
N LYS A 326 -4.82 -44.54 32.43
CA LYS A 326 -5.57 -44.52 33.69
C LYS A 326 -6.98 -45.07 33.57
N LEU A 327 -7.67 -44.77 32.47
CA LEU A 327 -9.00 -45.30 32.18
C LEU A 327 -8.94 -46.83 32.07
N ASN A 328 -8.02 -47.36 31.27
CA ASN A 328 -7.84 -48.80 31.09
C ASN A 328 -7.47 -49.51 32.41
N ASP A 329 -6.67 -48.88 33.27
CA ASP A 329 -6.31 -49.45 34.57
C ASP A 329 -7.49 -49.45 35.53
N ALA A 330 -8.28 -48.36 35.56
CA ALA A 330 -9.51 -48.28 36.34
C ALA A 330 -10.56 -49.29 35.85
N GLU A 331 -10.71 -49.48 34.54
CA GLU A 331 -11.59 -50.49 33.95
C GLU A 331 -11.17 -51.91 34.34
N ARG A 332 -9.88 -52.22 34.29
CA ARG A 332 -9.33 -53.51 34.76
C ARG A 332 -9.61 -53.74 36.24
N GLU A 333 -9.47 -52.72 37.08
CA GLU A 333 -9.77 -52.84 38.51
C GLU A 333 -11.26 -53.03 38.77
N ILE A 334 -12.13 -52.33 38.02
CA ILE A 334 -13.58 -52.55 38.07
C ILE A 334 -13.93 -53.99 37.69
N GLU A 335 -13.32 -54.52 36.65
CA GLU A 335 -13.54 -55.89 36.20
C GLU A 335 -13.09 -56.90 37.27
N ARG A 336 -11.89 -56.72 37.83
CA ARG A 336 -11.39 -57.54 38.94
C ARG A 336 -12.32 -57.50 40.16
N LEU A 337 -12.75 -56.31 40.59
CA LEU A 337 -13.66 -56.16 41.73
C LEU A 337 -15.02 -56.81 41.46
N LYS A 338 -15.52 -56.75 40.22
CA LYS A 338 -16.74 -57.45 39.82
C LYS A 338 -16.59 -58.98 39.92
N GLU A 339 -15.44 -59.52 39.52
CA GLU A 339 -15.15 -60.95 39.66
C GLU A 339 -15.03 -61.38 41.12
N GLU A 340 -14.31 -60.62 41.95
CA GLU A 340 -14.20 -60.87 43.39
C GLU A 340 -15.58 -60.86 44.07
N LEU A 341 -16.44 -59.89 43.75
CA LEU A 341 -17.83 -59.85 44.24
C LEU A 341 -18.64 -61.06 43.78
N LYS A 342 -18.47 -61.52 42.53
CA LYS A 342 -19.16 -62.71 42.01
C LYS A 342 -18.72 -63.98 42.73
N ILE A 343 -17.43 -64.11 43.05
CA ILE A 343 -16.87 -65.23 43.81
C ILE A 343 -17.32 -65.18 45.27
N SER A 344 -17.24 -64.03 45.92
CA SER A 344 -17.71 -63.82 47.29
C SER A 344 -19.20 -64.12 47.43
N ASN A 345 -20.04 -63.66 46.50
CA ASN A 345 -21.46 -63.99 46.51
C ASN A 345 -21.70 -65.49 46.33
N LYS A 346 -20.93 -66.17 45.46
CA LYS A 346 -21.03 -67.64 45.30
C LYS A 346 -20.57 -68.40 46.56
N SER A 347 -19.53 -67.95 47.25
CA SER A 347 -19.02 -68.59 48.46
C SER A 347 -19.94 -68.36 49.67
N HIS A 348 -20.60 -67.20 49.75
CA HIS A 348 -21.66 -66.96 50.72
C HIS A 348 -22.87 -67.91 50.54
N ILE A 349 -23.18 -68.31 49.31
CA ILE A 349 -24.26 -69.25 49.00
C ILE A 349 -23.88 -70.70 49.38
N SER A 350 -22.60 -71.09 49.27
CA SER A 350 -22.18 -72.48 49.51
C SER A 350 -21.87 -72.84 50.96
N ASN A 351 -21.49 -71.88 51.82
CA ASN A 351 -21.04 -72.17 53.20
C ASN A 351 -22.12 -72.05 54.30
N ASN A 352 -23.37 -71.74 53.95
CA ASN A 352 -24.46 -71.69 54.93
C ASN A 352 -25.35 -72.93 54.80
N GLN A 353 -25.27 -73.86 55.76
CA GLN A 353 -26.17 -75.01 55.85
C GLN A 353 -27.65 -74.62 56.09
N ASN A 354 -27.94 -73.31 56.25
CA ASN A 354 -29.29 -72.73 56.37
C ASN A 354 -29.62 -71.72 55.24
N ALA A 355 -29.06 -71.89 54.03
CA ALA A 355 -29.36 -71.01 52.91
C ALA A 355 -30.77 -71.25 52.34
N VAL A 356 -31.63 -70.23 52.36
CA VAL A 356 -32.91 -70.21 51.65
C VAL A 356 -32.67 -69.50 50.31
N ILE A 357 -32.83 -70.21 49.20
CA ILE A 357 -32.72 -69.61 47.86
C ILE A 357 -34.10 -69.05 47.49
N LEU A 358 -34.21 -67.72 47.44
CA LEU A 358 -35.39 -67.02 46.94
C LEU A 358 -35.01 -66.41 45.58
N HIS A 359 -35.48 -67.04 44.50
CA HIS A 359 -35.35 -66.50 43.15
C HIS A 359 -36.71 -66.02 42.66
N CYS A 360 -36.74 -64.83 42.06
CA CYS A 360 -37.94 -64.23 41.48
C CYS A 360 -37.56 -63.65 40.11
N GLU A 361 -38.30 -63.99 39.06
CA GLU A 361 -38.08 -63.49 37.70
C GLU A 361 -38.73 -62.12 37.47
N GLU A 362 -39.58 -61.67 38.39
CA GLU A 362 -40.24 -60.37 38.33
C GLU A 362 -39.28 -59.23 38.72
N VAL A 363 -39.51 -58.06 38.13
CA VAL A 363 -38.74 -56.83 38.41
C VAL A 363 -39.49 -55.98 39.42
N ASP A 364 -38.78 -55.48 40.43
CA ASP A 364 -39.28 -54.49 41.38
C ASP A 364 -39.91 -53.29 40.64
N LEU A 365 -41.23 -53.08 40.80
CA LEU A 365 -41.91 -51.88 40.29
C LEU A 365 -41.42 -50.59 40.97
N TYR A 366 -40.92 -50.72 42.20
CA TYR A 366 -40.26 -49.68 42.97
C TYR A 366 -39.25 -50.32 43.93
N SER A 367 -38.28 -49.55 44.42
CA SER A 367 -37.15 -50.10 45.18
C SER A 367 -37.58 -50.93 46.39
N ASN A 368 -37.22 -52.22 46.40
CA ASN A 368 -37.51 -53.21 47.44
C ASN A 368 -39.00 -53.61 47.54
N GLU A 369 -39.76 -53.56 46.44
CA GLU A 369 -41.18 -53.96 46.39
C GLU A 369 -41.37 -55.44 46.70
N ILE A 370 -40.72 -56.32 45.93
CA ILE A 370 -40.82 -57.77 46.08
C ILE A 370 -40.35 -58.19 47.47
N HIS A 371 -39.29 -57.56 47.98
CA HIS A 371 -38.80 -57.77 49.35
C HIS A 371 -39.88 -57.42 50.39
N ASP A 372 -40.45 -56.21 50.34
CA ASP A 372 -41.48 -55.78 51.29
C ASP A 372 -42.76 -56.64 51.18
N LEU A 373 -43.10 -57.10 49.97
CA LEU A 373 -44.23 -57.99 49.73
C LEU A 373 -44.01 -59.36 50.39
N ILE A 374 -42.87 -60.01 50.17
CA ILE A 374 -42.53 -61.31 50.78
C ILE A 374 -42.54 -61.22 52.30
N ILE A 375 -41.95 -60.15 52.88
CA ILE A 375 -41.97 -59.94 54.34
C ILE A 375 -43.40 -59.79 54.86
N SER A 376 -44.26 -59.05 54.15
CA SER A 376 -45.66 -58.88 54.56
C SER A 376 -46.46 -60.19 54.53
N ILE A 377 -46.21 -61.06 53.55
CA ILE A 377 -46.83 -62.39 53.46
C ILE A 377 -46.35 -63.26 54.64
N LEU A 378 -45.05 -63.26 54.92
CA LEU A 378 -44.48 -64.01 56.04
C LEU A 378 -45.01 -63.52 57.39
N GLU A 379 -45.16 -62.21 57.60
CA GLU A 379 -45.80 -61.63 58.79
C GLU A 379 -47.25 -62.12 58.96
N GLY A 380 -48.02 -62.19 57.86
CA GLY A 380 -49.42 -62.66 57.89
C GLY A 380 -49.57 -64.14 58.27
N THR A 381 -48.59 -64.99 57.91
CA THR A 381 -48.61 -66.42 58.25
C THR A 381 -48.38 -66.73 59.72
N LYS A 382 -47.99 -65.73 60.52
CA LYS A 382 -47.72 -65.88 61.96
C LYS A 382 -48.98 -66.25 62.76
N ASN A 383 -50.14 -65.71 62.37
CA ASN A 383 -51.42 -65.96 63.03
C ASN A 383 -52.01 -67.35 62.73
N MET A 384 -51.55 -68.02 61.66
CA MET A 384 -52.07 -69.34 61.25
C MET A 384 -51.33 -70.53 61.88
N ASN A 385 -50.25 -70.29 62.64
CA ASN A 385 -49.36 -71.33 63.18
C ASN A 385 -49.35 -71.38 64.72
N GLU A 386 -50.43 -70.97 65.40
CA GLU A 386 -50.55 -71.08 66.86
C GLU A 386 -50.42 -72.56 67.30
N GLY A 387 -49.39 -72.86 68.10
CA GLY A 387 -49.11 -74.21 68.63
C GLY A 387 -47.98 -75.01 67.96
N MET A 388 -47.28 -74.47 66.94
CA MET A 388 -46.12 -75.14 66.30
C MET A 388 -44.79 -74.41 66.55
N ASP A 389 -44.08 -74.78 67.62
CA ASP A 389 -42.87 -74.10 68.12
C ASP A 389 -41.76 -73.93 67.07
N ARG A 390 -41.39 -74.99 66.35
CA ARG A 390 -40.27 -74.94 65.40
C ARG A 390 -40.51 -74.01 64.21
N ARG A 391 -41.74 -73.99 63.67
CA ARG A 391 -42.10 -73.12 62.53
C ARG A 391 -42.07 -71.65 62.94
N MET A 392 -42.60 -71.35 64.12
CA MET A 392 -42.60 -70.01 64.69
C MET A 392 -41.18 -69.49 64.94
N HIS A 393 -40.27 -70.34 65.43
CA HIS A 393 -38.86 -69.99 65.61
C HIS A 393 -38.15 -69.64 64.30
N VAL A 394 -38.38 -70.40 63.23
CA VAL A 394 -37.77 -70.15 61.91
C VAL A 394 -38.32 -68.87 61.29
N LEU A 395 -39.64 -68.68 61.29
CA LEU A 395 -40.31 -67.46 60.80
C LEU A 395 -39.83 -66.20 61.54
N ASN A 396 -39.77 -66.23 62.87
CA ASN A 396 -39.28 -65.11 63.67
C ASN A 396 -37.79 -64.80 63.39
N SER A 397 -36.97 -65.82 63.15
CA SER A 397 -35.56 -65.64 62.78
C SER A 397 -35.42 -64.92 61.44
N ILE A 398 -36.18 -65.35 60.43
CA ILE A 398 -36.17 -64.75 59.09
C ILE A 398 -36.67 -63.30 59.13
N LEU A 399 -37.79 -63.02 59.81
CA LEU A 399 -38.34 -61.67 59.94
C LEU A 399 -37.42 -60.73 60.72
N LYS A 400 -36.70 -61.24 61.74
CA LYS A 400 -35.74 -60.44 62.51
C LYS A 400 -34.53 -60.01 61.68
N LEU A 401 -34.05 -60.89 60.81
CA LEU A 401 -32.88 -60.62 59.95
C LEU A 401 -33.24 -59.79 58.70
N ASN A 402 -34.53 -59.73 58.34
CA ASN A 402 -34.99 -59.05 57.13
C ASN A 402 -36.13 -58.06 57.46
N PRO A 403 -35.83 -56.92 58.09
CA PRO A 403 -36.85 -55.91 58.40
C PRO A 403 -37.42 -55.28 57.12
N SER A 404 -38.72 -54.98 57.11
CA SER A 404 -39.33 -54.24 55.99
C SER A 404 -38.66 -52.88 55.79
N ARG A 405 -38.33 -52.58 54.53
CA ARG A 405 -37.64 -51.34 54.13
C ARG A 405 -38.63 -50.18 53.91
N GLY A 406 -39.92 -50.50 53.79
CA GLY A 406 -41.02 -49.54 53.91
C GLY A 406 -41.19 -48.60 52.72
N SER A 407 -40.59 -48.92 51.58
CA SER A 407 -40.70 -48.12 50.35
C SER A 407 -42.15 -48.03 49.88
N GLY A 408 -42.89 -49.15 49.94
CA GLY A 408 -44.29 -49.21 49.55
C GLY A 408 -45.22 -48.40 50.48
N LYS A 409 -44.97 -48.36 51.79
CA LYS A 409 -45.73 -47.54 52.75
C LYS A 409 -45.52 -46.03 52.51
N LYS A 410 -44.31 -45.63 52.10
CA LYS A 410 -44.02 -44.23 51.72
C LYS A 410 -44.72 -43.83 50.42
N LEU A 411 -44.76 -44.72 49.42
CA LEU A 411 -45.49 -44.52 48.16
C LEU A 411 -47.01 -44.45 48.38
N LYS A 412 -47.61 -45.35 49.17
CA LYS A 412 -49.04 -45.29 49.56
C LYS A 412 -49.42 -44.00 50.28
N LYS A 413 -48.56 -43.49 51.18
CA LYS A 413 -48.76 -42.19 51.84
C LYS A 413 -48.67 -40.99 50.89
N LYS A 414 -47.88 -41.10 49.81
CA LYS A 414 -47.82 -40.08 48.75
C LYS A 414 -49.03 -40.14 47.82
N LEU A 415 -49.55 -41.33 47.53
CA LEU A 415 -50.74 -41.53 46.69
C LEU A 415 -52.05 -41.12 47.40
N ASN A 416 -52.17 -41.29 48.72
CA ASN A 416 -53.32 -40.80 49.52
C ASN A 416 -53.27 -39.29 49.86
N LYS A 417 -52.28 -38.56 49.33
CA LYS A 417 -52.17 -37.09 49.45
C LYS A 417 -52.57 -36.35 48.16
N PHE A 418 -52.95 -37.12 47.13
CA PHE A 418 -53.74 -36.69 45.99
C PHE A 418 -55.13 -37.33 46.14
#